data_AF-A0A519ZML3-F1
#
_entry.id   AF-A0A519ZML3-F1
#
_cell.length_a   1.000
_cell.length_b   1.000
_cell.length_c   1.000
_cell.angle_alpha   90.00
_cell.angle_beta   90.00
_cell.angle_gamma   90.00
#
_symmetry.space_group_name_H-M   'P 1'
#
loop_
_entity.id
_entity.type
_entity.pdbx_description
1 polymer ?
#
loop_
_entity_poly.entity_id
_entity_poly.type
_entity_poly.pdbx_seq_one_letter_code
_entity_poly.pdbx_strand_id
1 'polypeptide(L)'
;MQRSVGGGPAVLFALPLEALTHLFEPRWAAPGAVRMLAFELPVLEGYAAGFSGATFVDNKLLVTASVEATADAVADGAVLGSFVGVVDLAAQTATFARLAWADGRAYLGKVEGLAVRRTPTPGQHELLLVTDDDQGGSTALVAELRISASQ
;
A
#
# COMPACT_ATOMS: atom_id res chain seq x y z
N MET A 1 -8.74 1.98 -3.18
CA MET A 1 -7.48 2.65 -3.59
C MET A 1 -7.56 2.84 -5.10
N GLN A 2 -7.01 3.93 -5.65
CA GLN A 2 -7.04 4.14 -7.10
C GLN A 2 -5.60 4.41 -7.59
N ARG A 3 -5.20 3.73 -8.67
CA ARG A 3 -3.87 3.85 -9.28
C ARG A 3 -3.82 5.10 -10.18
N SER A 4 -2.71 5.84 -10.13
CA SER A 4 -2.43 6.92 -11.09
C SER A 4 -1.96 6.31 -12.42
N VAL A 5 -2.51 6.78 -13.56
CA VAL A 5 -1.98 6.45 -14.89
C VAL A 5 -0.73 7.31 -15.15
N GLY A 6 0.35 6.73 -15.69
CA GLY A 6 1.43 7.51 -16.31
C GLY A 6 2.62 7.91 -15.43
N GLY A 7 2.98 7.12 -14.42
CA GLY A 7 4.27 7.27 -13.72
C GLY A 7 4.38 8.50 -12.80
N GLY A 8 3.26 9.13 -12.45
CA GLY A 8 3.21 10.16 -11.40
C GLY A 8 3.34 9.57 -10.00
N PRO A 9 3.64 10.39 -8.98
CA PRO A 9 3.80 9.92 -7.61
C PRO A 9 2.50 9.31 -7.08
N ALA A 10 2.62 8.37 -6.15
CA ALA A 10 1.46 7.83 -5.45
C ALA A 10 0.96 8.83 -4.43
N VAL A 11 -0.36 9.01 -4.37
CA VAL A 11 -0.97 10.09 -3.59
C VAL A 11 -1.84 9.54 -2.46
N LEU A 12 -1.68 10.10 -1.27
CA LEU A 12 -2.61 9.96 -0.15
C LEU A 12 -3.34 11.29 0.08
N PHE A 13 -4.66 11.22 0.23
CA PHE A 13 -5.47 12.37 0.61
C PHE A 13 -5.79 12.28 2.10
N ALA A 14 -5.33 13.27 2.87
CA ALA A 14 -5.70 13.43 4.26
C ALA A 14 -6.83 14.46 4.37
N LEU A 15 -7.92 14.02 5.00
CA LEU A 15 -9.18 14.74 5.12
C LEU A 15 -9.65 14.65 6.58
N PRO A 16 -10.30 15.70 7.12
CA PRO A 16 -11.01 15.59 8.39
C PRO A 16 -12.10 14.51 8.31
N LEU A 17 -12.34 13.78 9.41
CA LEU A 17 -13.32 12.67 9.41
C LEU A 17 -14.73 13.18 9.11
N GLU A 18 -15.10 14.36 9.60
CA GLU A 18 -16.39 15.00 9.34
C GLU A 18 -16.63 15.22 7.84
N ALA A 19 -15.57 15.42 7.06
CA ALA A 19 -15.66 15.57 5.61
C ALA A 19 -16.20 14.29 4.94
N LEU A 20 -15.96 13.10 5.51
CA LEU A 20 -16.42 11.83 4.94
C LEU A 20 -17.93 11.62 5.07
N THR A 21 -18.62 12.33 5.97
CA THR A 21 -20.07 12.19 6.16
C THR A 21 -20.88 12.58 4.93
N HIS A 22 -20.30 13.43 4.06
CA HIS A 22 -20.93 13.93 2.85
C HIS A 22 -20.41 13.25 1.57
N LEU A 23 -19.59 12.19 1.67
CA LEU A 23 -18.92 11.56 0.53
C LEU A 23 -19.87 11.08 -0.57
N PHE A 24 -21.11 10.73 -0.21
CA PHE A 24 -22.14 10.25 -1.14
C PHE A 24 -23.16 11.32 -1.53
N GLU A 25 -22.99 12.57 -1.09
CA GLU A 25 -23.90 13.65 -1.44
C GLU A 25 -23.54 14.24 -2.82
N PRO A 26 -24.46 14.25 -3.80
CA PRO A 26 -24.16 14.68 -5.18
C PRO A 26 -23.74 16.15 -5.32
N ARG A 27 -23.92 16.96 -4.27
CA ARG A 27 -23.63 18.40 -4.23
C ARG A 27 -22.63 18.77 -3.14
N TRP A 28 -21.91 17.78 -2.63
CA TRP A 28 -20.87 18.04 -1.65
C TRP A 28 -19.79 18.93 -2.26
N ALA A 29 -19.64 20.13 -1.72
CA ALA A 29 -18.50 20.97 -2.05
C ALA A 29 -17.25 20.34 -1.44
N ALA A 30 -16.16 20.25 -2.23
CA ALA A 30 -14.90 19.69 -1.76
C ALA A 30 -14.51 20.30 -0.40
N PRO A 31 -14.07 19.48 0.56
CA PRO A 31 -13.79 19.97 1.91
C PRO A 31 -12.61 20.94 1.86
N GLY A 32 -12.71 22.06 2.60
CA GLY A 32 -11.74 23.15 2.53
C GLY A 32 -10.31 22.79 2.98
N ALA A 33 -10.11 21.62 3.58
CA ALA A 33 -8.83 21.16 4.12
C ALA A 33 -8.46 19.76 3.61
N VAL A 34 -8.21 19.63 2.30
CA VAL A 34 -7.59 18.42 1.72
C VAL A 34 -6.09 18.60 1.69
N ARG A 35 -5.36 17.76 2.42
CA ARG A 35 -3.89 17.68 2.28
C ARG A 35 -3.56 16.53 1.34
N MET A 36 -2.92 16.87 0.22
CA MET A 36 -2.39 15.91 -0.73
C MET A 36 -0.94 15.58 -0.35
N LEU A 37 -0.66 14.30 -0.10
CA LEU A 37 0.67 13.80 0.23
C LEU A 37 1.15 12.92 -0.91
N ALA A 38 2.26 13.29 -1.54
CA ALA A 38 2.86 12.55 -2.63
C ALA A 38 4.06 11.72 -2.14
N PHE A 39 4.14 10.48 -2.60
CA PHE A 39 5.19 9.52 -2.27
C PHE A 39 5.76 8.88 -3.53
N GLU A 40 7.08 8.75 -3.56
CA GLU A 40 7.78 7.90 -4.51
C GLU A 40 7.66 6.44 -4.04
N LEU A 41 7.20 5.57 -4.92
CA LEU A 41 7.06 4.15 -4.64
C LEU A 41 8.16 3.34 -5.35
N PRO A 42 8.46 2.13 -4.85
CA PRO A 42 9.44 1.25 -5.50
C PRO A 42 9.09 0.99 -6.97
N VAL A 43 10.13 0.83 -7.79
CA VAL A 43 10.02 0.52 -9.22
C VAL A 43 10.62 -0.86 -9.46
N LEU A 44 9.92 -1.71 -10.22
CA LEU A 44 10.45 -2.97 -10.74
C LEU A 44 10.37 -2.94 -12.27
N GLU A 45 11.50 -3.20 -12.93
CA GLU A 45 11.58 -3.29 -14.40
C GLU A 45 11.02 -2.06 -15.13
N GLY A 46 11.13 -0.87 -14.52
CA GLY A 46 10.61 0.39 -15.07
C GLY A 46 9.13 0.67 -14.75
N TYR A 47 8.43 -0.25 -14.08
CA TYR A 47 7.06 -0.07 -13.63
C TYR A 47 7.03 0.33 -12.15
N ALA A 48 6.41 1.46 -11.85
CA ALA A 48 6.21 1.92 -10.47
C ALA A 48 5.13 1.09 -9.78
N ALA A 49 5.32 0.82 -8.49
CA ALA A 49 4.28 0.22 -7.67
C ALA A 49 3.11 1.20 -7.51
N GLY A 50 1.89 0.67 -7.40
CA GLY A 50 0.73 1.38 -6.91
C GLY A 50 0.43 0.95 -5.48
N PHE A 51 -0.01 1.86 -4.61
CA PHE A 51 -0.56 1.42 -3.34
C PHE A 51 -1.77 0.50 -3.60
N SER A 52 -1.86 -0.57 -2.83
CA SER A 52 -2.88 -1.61 -3.00
C SER A 52 -3.66 -1.93 -1.73
N GLY A 53 -3.13 -1.61 -0.54
CA GLY A 53 -3.78 -1.83 0.75
C GLY A 53 -3.17 -0.95 1.85
N ALA A 54 -3.91 -0.75 2.94
CA ALA A 54 -3.45 0.08 4.06
C ALA A 54 -4.05 -0.36 5.41
N THR A 55 -3.29 -0.18 6.49
CA THR A 55 -3.75 -0.29 7.89
C THR A 55 -2.93 0.59 8.81
N PHE A 56 -3.47 0.97 9.97
CA PHE A 56 -2.74 1.74 10.99
C PHE A 56 -2.22 0.82 12.09
N VAL A 57 -0.98 1.07 12.53
CA VAL A 57 -0.38 0.48 13.75
C VAL A 57 0.42 1.56 14.46
N ASP A 58 0.21 1.76 15.76
CA ASP A 58 1.00 2.71 16.58
C ASP A 58 1.22 4.09 15.92
N ASN A 59 0.15 4.69 15.39
CA ASN A 59 0.14 5.96 14.63
C ASN A 59 0.97 5.99 13.34
N LYS A 60 1.47 4.85 12.87
CA LYS A 60 2.11 4.67 11.57
C LYS A 60 1.14 4.02 10.59
N LEU A 61 1.22 4.45 9.34
CA LEU A 61 0.44 3.84 8.27
C LEU A 61 1.28 2.73 7.64
N LEU A 62 0.88 1.49 7.82
CA LEU A 62 1.38 0.36 7.06
C LEU A 62 0.63 0.29 5.74
N VAL A 63 1.34 0.04 4.65
CA VAL A 63 0.78 -0.06 3.31
C VAL A 63 1.29 -1.30 2.59
N THR A 64 0.50 -1.82 1.66
CA THR A 64 1.01 -2.69 0.59
C THR A 64 1.06 -1.91 -0.70
N ALA A 65 2.03 -2.25 -1.54
CA ALA A 65 2.13 -1.70 -2.89
C ALA A 65 2.53 -2.81 -3.87
N SER A 66 1.84 -2.91 -5.00
CA SER A 66 2.06 -3.95 -6.02
C SER A 66 2.48 -3.31 -7.33
N VAL A 67 3.39 -3.98 -8.05
CA VAL A 67 3.85 -3.59 -9.39
C VAL A 67 3.20 -4.50 -10.42
N GLU A 68 2.55 -3.91 -11.41
CA GLU A 68 2.01 -4.61 -12.57
C GLU A 68 2.67 -4.08 -13.84
N ALA A 69 3.06 -4.98 -14.73
CA ALA A 69 3.72 -4.66 -16.00
C ALA A 69 2.70 -4.22 -17.06
N THR A 70 2.04 -3.10 -16.83
CA THR A 70 1.07 -2.51 -17.76
C THR A 70 1.22 -0.99 -17.77
N ALA A 71 1.06 -0.40 -18.96
CA ALA A 71 0.98 1.05 -19.12
C ALA A 71 -0.48 1.55 -19.10
N ASP A 72 -1.45 0.63 -19.08
CA ASP A 72 -2.88 0.91 -19.03
C ASP A 72 -3.37 0.73 -17.58
N ALA A 73 -4.12 1.72 -17.06
CA ALA A 73 -4.65 1.60 -15.72
C ALA A 73 -5.86 0.67 -15.61
N VAL A 74 -6.47 0.29 -16.73
CA VAL A 74 -7.65 -0.59 -16.82
C VAL A 74 -7.28 -2.02 -17.16
N ALA A 75 -6.27 -2.24 -18.02
CA ALA A 75 -5.85 -3.58 -18.40
C ALA A 75 -4.82 -4.14 -17.40
N ASP A 76 -5.13 -5.31 -16.83
CA ASP A 76 -4.23 -5.98 -15.90
C ASP A 76 -2.97 -6.49 -16.62
N GLY A 77 -1.82 -6.11 -16.07
CA GLY A 77 -0.51 -6.60 -16.50
C GLY A 77 -0.03 -7.73 -15.59
N ALA A 78 1.03 -8.43 -16.01
CA ALA A 78 1.66 -9.40 -15.13
C ALA A 78 2.18 -8.72 -13.84
N VAL A 79 1.87 -9.30 -12.69
CA VAL A 79 2.35 -8.79 -11.40
C VAL A 79 3.83 -9.12 -11.24
N LEU A 80 4.66 -8.09 -11.10
CA LEU A 80 6.13 -8.23 -10.95
C LEU A 80 6.55 -8.39 -9.48
N GLY A 81 5.63 -8.10 -8.56
CA GLY A 81 5.77 -8.36 -7.14
C GLY A 81 5.10 -7.31 -6.28
N SER A 82 5.20 -7.53 -4.97
CA SER A 82 4.56 -6.69 -3.96
C SER A 82 5.52 -6.29 -2.85
N PHE A 83 5.21 -5.18 -2.20
CA PHE A 83 5.98 -4.56 -1.14
C PHE A 83 5.09 -4.33 0.07
N VAL A 84 5.70 -4.33 1.25
CA VAL A 84 5.11 -3.75 2.46
C VAL A 84 5.89 -2.49 2.81
N GLY A 85 5.18 -1.41 3.10
CA GLY A 85 5.76 -0.13 3.45
C GLY A 85 5.27 0.41 4.78
N VAL A 86 6.08 1.28 5.37
CA VAL A 86 5.73 2.12 6.53
C VAL A 86 5.75 3.56 6.05
N VAL A 87 4.64 4.27 6.23
CA VAL A 87 4.47 5.66 5.86
C VAL A 87 4.35 6.51 7.13
N ASP A 88 5.20 7.52 7.24
CA ASP A 88 5.11 8.56 8.25
C ASP A 88 4.40 9.79 7.64
N LEU A 89 3.16 10.02 8.06
CA LEU A 89 2.32 11.09 7.51
C LEU A 89 2.73 12.50 7.99
N ALA A 90 3.51 12.59 9.06
CA ALA A 90 4.01 13.85 9.60
C ALA A 90 5.30 14.26 8.90
N ALA A 91 6.25 13.32 8.77
CA ALA A 91 7.50 13.52 8.05
C ALA A 91 7.34 13.44 6.52
N GLN A 92 6.21 12.92 6.03
CA GLN A 92 5.95 12.65 4.61
C GLN A 92 7.05 11.76 3.99
N THR A 93 7.45 10.72 4.73
CA THR A 93 8.43 9.73 4.29
C THR A 93 7.79 8.36 4.21
N ALA A 94 8.34 7.51 3.35
CA ALA A 94 7.93 6.13 3.24
C ALA A 94 9.16 5.23 3.06
N THR A 95 9.13 4.05 3.66
CA THR A 95 10.16 3.03 3.47
C THR A 95 9.48 1.71 3.13
N PHE A 96 10.02 0.99 2.16
CA PHE A 96 9.43 -0.23 1.62
C PHE A 96 10.40 -1.40 1.67
N ALA A 97 9.86 -2.59 1.92
CA ALA A 97 10.54 -3.87 1.76
C ALA A 97 9.79 -4.72 0.74
N ARG A 98 10.54 -5.32 -0.21
CA ARG A 98 9.94 -6.26 -1.17
C ARG A 98 9.57 -7.54 -0.46
N LEU A 99 8.38 -8.07 -0.74
CA LEU A 99 7.97 -9.37 -0.24
C LEU A 99 8.76 -10.47 -0.93
N ALA A 100 9.22 -11.42 -0.12
CA ALA A 100 9.92 -12.61 -0.56
C ALA A 100 9.44 -13.81 0.25
N TRP A 101 9.53 -14.99 -0.36
CA TRP A 101 9.38 -16.25 0.35
C TRP A 101 10.54 -16.46 1.33
N ALA A 102 10.37 -17.37 2.28
CA ALA A 102 11.39 -17.68 3.28
C ALA A 102 12.71 -18.21 2.66
N ASP A 103 12.65 -18.74 1.44
CA ASP A 103 13.82 -19.17 0.66
C ASP A 103 14.51 -18.04 -0.12
N GLY A 104 14.03 -16.80 0.01
CA GLY A 104 14.58 -15.61 -0.62
C GLY A 104 14.06 -15.35 -2.04
N ARG A 105 13.24 -16.24 -2.63
CA ARG A 105 12.60 -15.97 -3.92
C ARG A 105 11.61 -14.83 -3.79
N ALA A 106 11.60 -13.92 -4.77
CA ALA A 106 10.63 -12.82 -4.79
C ALA A 106 9.19 -13.34 -4.81
N TYR A 107 8.30 -12.69 -4.07
CA TYR A 107 6.87 -12.93 -4.16
C TYR A 107 6.30 -12.19 -5.38
N LEU A 108 5.64 -12.90 -6.28
CA LEU A 108 5.13 -12.38 -7.55
C LEU A 108 3.60 -12.23 -7.59
N GLY A 109 2.91 -12.38 -6.45
CA GLY A 109 1.47 -12.14 -6.38
C GLY A 109 1.12 -10.70 -6.02
N LYS A 110 -0.14 -10.33 -6.29
CA LYS A 110 -0.71 -9.02 -5.98
C LYS A 110 -1.28 -9.04 -4.57
N VAL A 111 -0.81 -8.14 -3.70
CA VAL A 111 -1.31 -8.04 -2.33
C VAL A 111 -2.24 -6.85 -2.26
N GLU A 112 -3.51 -7.06 -1.94
CA GLU A 112 -4.54 -5.99 -1.91
C GLU A 112 -5.08 -5.73 -0.50
N GLY A 113 -4.74 -6.59 0.46
CA GLY A 113 -5.13 -6.42 1.85
C GLY A 113 -3.97 -6.68 2.80
N LEU A 114 -3.93 -5.92 3.89
CA LEU A 114 -3.09 -6.22 5.04
C LEU A 114 -3.78 -5.92 6.35
N ALA A 115 -3.46 -6.72 7.36
CA ALA A 115 -3.77 -6.46 8.76
C ALA A 115 -2.59 -6.90 9.64
N VAL A 116 -2.40 -6.25 10.78
CA VAL A 116 -1.46 -6.73 11.79
C VAL A 116 -2.14 -7.83 12.59
N ARG A 117 -1.62 -9.06 12.51
CA ARG A 117 -2.14 -10.22 13.26
C ARG A 117 -1.69 -10.18 14.72
N ARG A 118 -0.42 -9.82 14.94
CA ARG A 118 0.17 -9.60 16.27
C ARG A 118 1.48 -8.82 16.17
N THR A 119 1.89 -8.25 17.29
CA THR A 119 3.18 -7.55 17.46
C THR A 119 3.96 -8.26 18.57
N PRO A 120 4.76 -9.30 18.26
CA PRO A 120 5.43 -10.09 19.29
C PRO A 120 6.40 -9.28 20.16
N THR A 121 7.09 -8.32 19.55
CA THR A 121 7.97 -7.36 20.22
C THR A 121 7.90 -6.01 19.51
N PRO A 122 8.28 -4.90 20.16
CA PRO A 122 8.29 -3.58 19.51
C PRO A 122 9.06 -3.59 18.18
N GLY A 123 8.44 -3.09 17.11
CA GLY A 123 9.02 -3.07 15.76
C GLY A 123 9.00 -4.41 15.02
N GLN A 124 8.48 -5.49 15.61
CA GLN A 124 8.24 -6.75 14.91
C GLN A 124 6.74 -6.98 14.77
N HIS A 125 6.27 -7.07 13.54
CA HIS A 125 4.88 -7.30 13.22
C HIS A 125 4.73 -8.58 12.41
N GLU A 126 3.76 -9.39 12.80
CA GLU A 126 3.27 -10.45 11.95
C GLU A 126 2.04 -9.95 11.23
N LEU A 127 2.09 -9.99 9.90
CA LEU A 127 1.07 -9.47 9.02
C LEU A 127 0.24 -10.62 8.46
N LEU A 128 -1.07 -10.42 8.39
CA LEU A 128 -1.97 -11.19 7.55
C LEU A 128 -2.18 -10.41 6.26
N LEU A 129 -1.74 -10.98 5.15
CA LEU A 129 -1.89 -10.39 3.81
C LEU A 129 -2.97 -11.13 3.04
N VAL A 130 -3.71 -10.42 2.21
CA VAL A 130 -4.71 -11.00 1.29
C VAL A 130 -4.30 -10.68 -0.14
N THR A 131 -4.29 -11.72 -0.97
CA THR A 131 -3.83 -11.64 -2.36
C THR A 131 -4.93 -12.09 -3.31
N ASP A 132 -5.12 -11.33 -4.38
CA ASP A 132 -6.01 -11.70 -5.49
C ASP A 132 -5.20 -12.48 -6.54
N ASP A 133 -5.84 -13.44 -7.20
CA ASP A 133 -5.28 -14.23 -8.30
C ASP A 133 -5.81 -13.82 -9.68
N ASP A 134 -6.58 -12.72 -9.72
CA ASP A 134 -7.26 -12.16 -10.90
C ASP A 134 -8.25 -13.17 -11.57
N GLN A 135 -8.52 -14.31 -10.91
CA GLN A 135 -9.44 -15.37 -11.33
C GLN A 135 -10.60 -15.54 -10.34
N GLY A 136 -10.75 -14.60 -9.40
CA GLY A 136 -11.79 -14.60 -8.38
C GLY A 136 -11.46 -15.44 -7.14
N GLY A 137 -10.24 -15.97 -7.05
CA GLY A 137 -9.71 -16.60 -5.86
C GLY A 137 -8.99 -15.59 -4.97
N SER A 138 -8.90 -15.90 -3.67
CA SER A 138 -8.08 -15.12 -2.75
C SER A 138 -7.26 -16.05 -1.86
N THR A 139 -6.01 -15.70 -1.66
CA THR A 139 -5.10 -16.43 -0.76
C THR A 139 -4.69 -15.53 0.40
N ALA A 140 -4.73 -16.09 1.61
CA ALA A 140 -4.18 -15.45 2.79
C ALA A 140 -2.72 -15.87 3.00
N LEU A 141 -1.84 -14.91 3.21
CA LEU A 141 -0.42 -15.15 3.50
C LEU A 141 -0.07 -14.58 4.88
N VAL A 142 0.92 -15.17 5.53
CA VAL A 142 1.53 -14.63 6.73
C VAL A 142 2.92 -14.12 6.38
N ALA A 143 3.21 -12.89 6.76
CA ALA A 143 4.52 -12.27 6.56
C ALA A 143 5.06 -11.71 7.88
N GLU A 144 6.38 -11.73 8.03
CA GLU A 144 7.07 -11.05 9.12
C GLU A 144 7.62 -9.71 8.62
N LEU A 145 7.32 -8.64 9.34
CA LEU A 145 7.87 -7.30 9.11
C LEU A 145 8.70 -6.89 10.33
N ARG A 146 9.93 -6.43 10.07
CA ARG A 146 10.78 -5.81 11.09
C ARG A 146 11.06 -4.37 10.69
N ILE A 147 10.65 -3.44 11.56
CA ILE A 147 10.87 -2.02 11.42
C ILE A 147 12.03 -1.64 12.33
N SER A 148 13.16 -1.30 11.73
CA SER A 148 14.29 -0.72 12.47
C SER A 148 13.99 0.74 12.78
N ALA A 149 14.33 1.21 13.98
CA ALA A 149 14.31 2.63 14.27
C ALA A 149 15.29 3.35 13.33
N SER A 150 14.83 4.41 12.69
CA SER A 150 15.70 5.34 11.97
C SER A 150 16.69 5.93 12.98
N GLN A 151 17.99 5.84 12.72
CA GLN A 151 19.02 6.58 13.47
C GLN A 151 18.93 8.07 13.15
#